data_AF-A0A1H8P7I8-F1
#
_entry.id   AF-A0A1H8P7I8-F1
#
_cell.length_a   1.000
_cell.length_b   1.000
_cell.length_c   1.000
_cell.angle_alpha   90.00
_cell.angle_beta   90.00
_cell.angle_gamma   90.00
#
_symmetry.space_group_name_H-M   'P 1'
#
loop_
_entity.id
_entity.type
_entity.pdbx_description
1 polymer ?
#
loop_
_entity_poly.entity_id
_entity_poly.type
_entity_poly.pdbx_seq_one_letter_code
_entity_poly.pdbx_strand_id
1 'polypeptide(L)' 'MKPHFRTAEQDDLLRPRLVDMIDLRHELVQLAALIDWEFFEREWAGFFPSATGRPATSPRLIAGLMYLQHAFK' A
#
# COMPACT_ATOMS: atom_id res chain seq x y z
N MET A 1 -4.94 4.61 -21.76
CA MET A 1 -4.60 3.25 -21.31
C MET A 1 -5.85 2.66 -20.69
N LYS A 2 -6.35 1.51 -21.17
CA LYS A 2 -7.51 0.84 -20.57
C LYS A 2 -7.06 0.21 -19.24
N PRO A 3 -7.81 0.36 -18.13
CA PRO A 3 -7.47 -0.30 -16.89
C PRO A 3 -7.58 -1.81 -17.11
N HIS A 4 -6.45 -2.51 -16.94
CA HIS A 4 -6.46 -3.96 -16.90
C HIS A 4 -7.09 -4.34 -15.56
N PHE A 5 -8.35 -4.77 -15.57
CA PHE A 5 -8.90 -5.44 -14.41
C PHE A 5 -8.00 -6.65 -14.13
N ARG A 6 -7.44 -6.71 -12.92
CA ARG A 6 -6.70 -7.89 -12.47
C ARG A 6 -7.71 -9.02 -12.40
N THR A 7 -7.60 -9.99 -13.31
CA THR A 7 -8.25 -11.29 -13.18
C THR A 7 -7.95 -11.84 -11.78
N ALA A 8 -8.91 -12.56 -11.18
CA ALA A 8 -8.68 -13.25 -9.91
C ALA A 8 -7.34 -13.97 -9.96
N GLU A 9 -6.48 -13.67 -8.98
CA GLU A 9 -5.11 -14.17 -8.89
C GLU A 9 -5.18 -15.72 -8.99
N GLN A 10 -4.78 -16.28 -10.13
CA GLN A 10 -4.54 -17.72 -10.20
C GLN A 10 -3.43 -18.01 -9.20
N ASP A 11 -3.59 -19.06 -8.39
CA ASP A 11 -2.51 -19.56 -7.55
C ASP A 11 -1.33 -19.89 -8.46
N ASP A 12 -0.35 -19.00 -8.50
CA ASP A 12 0.92 -19.22 -9.17
C ASP A 12 1.66 -20.25 -8.31
N LEU A 13 1.35 -21.52 -8.54
CA LEU A 13 1.81 -22.69 -7.77
C LEU A 13 3.34 -22.74 -7.56
N LEU A 14 4.08 -22.00 -8.38
CA LEU A 14 5.54 -21.98 -8.38
C LEU A 14 6.12 -20.75 -7.66
N ARG A 15 5.29 -19.80 -7.23
CA ARG A 15 5.73 -18.60 -6.51
C ARG A 15 5.09 -18.54 -5.12
N PRO A 16 5.89 -18.47 -4.04
CA PRO A 16 5.35 -18.27 -2.71
C PRO A 16 4.62 -16.92 -2.67
N ARG A 17 3.39 -16.91 -2.12
CA ARG A 17 2.61 -15.68 -2.05
C ARG A 17 3.18 -14.80 -0.94
N LEU A 18 3.06 -13.49 -1.11
CA LEU A 18 3.52 -12.55 -0.09
C LEU A 18 2.87 -12.82 1.28
N VAL A 19 1.59 -13.22 1.28
CA VAL A 19 0.87 -13.60 2.51
C VAL A 19 1.46 -14.83 3.21
N ASP A 20 2.12 -15.71 2.47
CA ASP A 20 2.79 -16.90 3.03
C ASP A 20 4.20 -16.56 3.55
N MET A 21 4.77 -15.44 3.11
CA MET A 21 6.09 -14.96 3.51
C MET A 21 6.06 -14.00 4.71
N ILE A 22 4.91 -13.40 5.00
CA ILE A 22 4.73 -12.42 6.07
C ILE A 22 4.06 -13.07 7.28
N ASP A 23 4.59 -12.84 8.48
CA ASP A 23 3.85 -13.15 9.70
C ASP A 23 2.67 -12.19 9.83
N LEU A 24 1.46 -12.67 9.54
CA LEU A 24 0.23 -11.89 9.63
C LEU A 24 -0.12 -11.48 11.06
N ARG A 25 0.50 -12.10 12.07
CA ARG A 25 0.35 -11.73 13.49
C ARG A 25 1.28 -10.59 13.88
N HIS A 26 2.21 -10.19 13.03
CA HIS A 26 3.10 -9.09 13.30
C HIS A 26 2.33 -7.79 13.54
N GLU A 27 2.73 -7.00 14.53
CA GLU A 27 2.00 -5.81 15.00
C GLU A 27 1.76 -4.79 13.88
N LEU A 28 2.74 -4.58 12.99
CA LEU A 28 2.58 -3.70 11.82
C LEU A 28 1.54 -4.19 10.81
N VAL A 29 1.36 -5.50 10.67
CA VAL A 29 0.33 -6.05 9.77
C VAL A 29 -1.05 -5.84 10.38
N GLN A 30 -1.20 -6.09 11.68
CA GLN A 30 -2.43 -5.82 12.40
C GLN A 30 -2.79 -4.33 12.37
N LEU A 31 -1.80 -3.46 12.62
CA LEU A 31 -1.98 -2.01 12.54
C LEU A 31 -2.41 -1.59 11.14
N ALA A 32 -1.80 -2.14 10.09
CA ALA A 32 -2.19 -1.83 8.72
C ALA A 32 -3.64 -2.21 8.41
N ALA A 33 -4.24 -3.16 9.12
CA ALA A 33 -5.67 -3.49 9.00
C ALA A 33 -6.57 -2.51 9.77
N LEU A 34 -6.05 -1.79 10.76
CA LEU A 34 -6.79 -0.83 11.58
C LEU A 34 -6.76 0.60 11.04
N ILE A 35 -5.77 0.94 10.22
CA ILE A 35 -5.64 2.28 9.63
C ILE A 35 -6.70 2.50 8.55
N ASP A 36 -7.44 3.61 8.65
CA ASP A 36 -8.28 4.11 7.57
C ASP A 36 -7.40 4.70 6.45
N TRP A 37 -7.01 3.86 5.51
CA TRP A 37 -6.19 4.28 4.37
C TRP A 37 -6.94 5.17 3.37
N GLU A 38 -8.28 5.07 3.31
CA GLU A 38 -9.08 5.87 2.39
C GLU A 38 -9.09 7.34 2.81
N PHE A 39 -9.07 7.61 4.11
CA PHE A 39 -8.83 8.95 4.64
C PHE A 39 -7.54 9.57 4.09
N PHE A 40 -6.41 8.85 4.15
CA PHE A 40 -5.14 9.36 3.63
C PHE A 40 -5.17 9.57 2.12
N GLU A 41 -5.75 8.63 1.38
CA GLU A 41 -5.88 8.77 -0.08
C GLU A 41 -6.70 10.01 -0.45
N ARG A 42 -7.81 10.29 0.25
CA ARG A 42 -8.64 11.49 -0.02
C ARG A 42 -7.95 12.78 0.40
N GLU A 43 -7.51 12.86 1.64
CA GLU A 43 -6.99 14.10 2.21
C GLU A 43 -5.62 14.48 1.64
N TRP A 44 -4.81 13.49 1.24
CA TRP A 44 -3.44 13.74 0.80
C TRP A 44 -3.25 13.66 -0.71
N ALA A 45 -4.26 13.28 -1.49
CA ALA A 45 -4.17 13.27 -2.96
C ALA A 45 -3.70 14.62 -3.54
N GLY A 46 -4.10 15.74 -2.90
CA GLY A 46 -3.72 17.09 -3.33
C GLY A 46 -2.26 17.47 -3.06
N PHE A 47 -1.57 16.80 -2.13
CA PHE A 47 -0.18 17.12 -1.79
C PHE A 47 0.84 16.53 -2.76
N PHE A 48 0.43 15.51 -3.53
CA PHE A 48 1.31 14.82 -4.47
C PHE A 48 0.76 14.95 -5.90
N PRO A 49 0.71 16.15 -6.49
CA PRO A 49 0.26 16.30 -7.87
C PRO A 49 1.28 15.66 -8.83
N SER A 50 0.80 14.82 -9.75
CA SER A 50 1.59 14.41 -10.92
C SER A 50 1.13 15.20 -12.13
N ALA A 51 1.91 16.22 -12.51
CA ALA A 51 1.60 17.09 -13.64
C ALA A 51 2.06 16.50 -14.99
N THR A 52 3.10 15.65 -14.99
CA THR A 52 3.69 15.08 -16.22
C THR A 52 4.38 13.75 -15.91
N GLY A 53 4.07 12.68 -16.65
CA GLY A 53 4.82 11.42 -16.59
C GLY A 53 4.38 10.45 -15.48
N ARG A 54 5.29 10.09 -14.56
CA ARG A 54 5.10 9.01 -13.57
C ARG A 54 3.94 9.33 -12.62
N PRO A 55 3.04 8.37 -12.30
CA PRO A 55 1.98 8.60 -11.33
C PRO A 55 2.56 9.04 -9.99
N ALA A 56 1.84 9.93 -9.33
CA ALA A 56 2.19 10.38 -8.00
C ALA A 56 2.38 9.20 -7.05
N THR A 57 3.36 9.30 -6.16
CA THR A 57 3.55 8.31 -5.10
C THR A 57 2.26 8.19 -4.28
N SER A 58 1.78 6.97 -4.06
CA SER A 58 0.53 6.76 -3.32
C SER A 58 0.63 7.37 -1.92
N PRO A 59 -0.36 8.19 -1.51
CA PRO A 59 -0.51 8.69 -0.14
C PRO A 59 -0.31 7.62 0.93
N ARG A 60 -0.88 6.42 0.72
CA ARG A 60 -0.68 5.28 1.64
C ARG A 60 0.79 4.91 1.85
N LEU A 61 1.60 4.90 0.79
CA LEU A 61 3.03 4.59 0.92
C LEU A 61 3.76 5.65 1.77
N ILE A 62 3.46 6.92 1.53
CA ILE A 62 4.09 8.03 2.26
C ILE A 62 3.67 8.02 3.72
N ALA A 63 2.36 7.88 3.99
CA ALA A 63 1.83 7.76 5.35
C ALA A 63 2.46 6.58 6.09
N GLY A 64 2.57 5.42 5.44
CA GLY A 64 3.22 4.23 5.99
C GLY A 64 4.69 4.47 6.32
N LEU A 65 5.47 5.08 5.42
CA LEU A 65 6.88 5.39 5.67
C LEU A 65 7.06 6.40 6.80
N MET A 66 6.24 7.44 6.87
CA MET A 66 6.26 8.40 7.97
C MET A 66 5.94 7.74 9.31
N TYR A 67 4.97 6.83 9.34
CA TYR A 67 4.64 6.06 10.53
C TYR A 67 5.82 5.19 10.97
N LEU A 68 6.41 4.42 10.06
CA LEU A 68 7.56 3.57 10.35
C LEU A 68 8.77 4.38 10.83
N GLN A 69 9.02 5.53 10.20
CA GLN A 69 10.08 6.44 10.64
C GLN A 69 9.84 6.94 12.07
N HIS A 70 8.60 7.14 12.48
CA HIS A 70 8.29 7.61 13.84
C HIS A 70 8.31 6.46 14.87
N ALA A 71 7.80 5.29 14.52
CA ALA A 71 7.67 4.15 15.43
C ALA A 71 9.00 3.47 15.75
N PHE A 72 9.98 3.52 14.85
CA PHE A 72 11.28 2.84 14.99
C PHE A 72 12.47 3.80 14.94
N LYS A 73 12.26 5.05 15.36
CA LYS A 73 13.29 6.10 15.39
C LYS A 73 14.19 6.02 16.60
#